data_AF-A0A9W2V6I9-F1
#
_entry.id   AF-A0A9W2V6I9-F1
#
_cell.length_a   1.000
_cell.length_b   1.000
_cell.length_c   1.000
_cell.angle_alpha   90.00
_cell.angle_beta   90.00
_cell.angle_gamma   90.00
#
_symmetry.space_group_name_H-M   'P 1'
#
loop_
_entity.id
_entity.type
_entity.pdbx_description
1 polymer ?
#
loop_
_entity_poly.entity_id
_entity_poly.type
_entity_poly.pdbx_seq_one_letter_code
_entity_poly.pdbx_strand_id
1 'polypeptide(L)'
;MEAGAGAGAGAAGAAGAAGWSCPGPGPTVTTLGSYEVSEGCERKKGQRWGSLERRGMQAMEGEVLLPALYEEEEEEEEEEEGVEEEEEQAQKGGSVGSLSASKHRGLSLTETELEELRAQVLQLVAELEETRELAGQHEDDSLELQGLLEDERLASAQQAEVFTKQIQQLQGELRSLREEISLLEREKESELKEIEQELHIAQAEIRNLRQAAEDSATEHESDIASLQEDLCRMQNELDDMERIRGEYEMEITSLRAEMEMKSSEPSNSLSVSDFSEMQEELQQLRERYRFLNEEYRALQESNSSLTGQLADLESERTRRATEKWLESQMVKNTMSAESQTSEMDFLEPDSETQLLRQQLLGAEEQMHDMQNKCKELCCELQELQHHRRTSEEEQKRLQRELKCAQNEVLRFQTSHNAAQNEELKTRLCALQQKYDASQDEQNELLKAQLQLQTELRQLKVMKSTAVESPSEKELMCRLQKLQLQYQHITCEKDKLLDVQRQLCGDLRYHEAEVQRLKDVVASFQESSEKPSPAPEPPIFSLPLVGLVVISALLWCWWAETSS
;
A
#
# COMPACT_ATOMS: atom_id res chain seq x y z
N MET A 1 58.11 67.62 34.60
CA MET A 1 56.95 66.72 34.58
C MET A 1 57.33 65.57 33.66
N GLU A 2 58.32 64.76 34.06
CA GLU A 2 58.20 63.66 35.06
C GLU A 2 57.42 62.49 34.44
N ALA A 3 58.06 61.38 34.10
CA ALA A 3 58.78 60.40 34.94
C ALA A 3 57.80 59.50 35.74
N GLY A 4 57.94 58.17 35.74
CA GLY A 4 59.01 57.37 35.14
C GLY A 4 58.67 55.88 35.00
N ALA A 5 59.70 55.04 34.85
CA ALA A 5 59.60 53.61 34.53
C ALA A 5 59.08 52.74 35.70
N GLY A 6 58.61 51.52 35.37
CA GLY A 6 58.39 50.46 36.37
C GLY A 6 57.73 49.21 35.76
N ALA A 7 58.47 48.10 35.69
CA ALA A 7 57.94 46.81 35.24
C ALA A 7 57.27 46.04 36.39
N GLY A 8 56.28 45.19 36.07
CA GLY A 8 55.65 44.26 37.01
C GLY A 8 54.68 43.33 36.29
N ALA A 9 54.76 42.02 36.54
CA ALA A 9 53.94 41.01 35.88
C ALA A 9 52.84 40.45 36.81
N GLY A 10 51.72 39.99 36.24
CA GLY A 10 50.75 39.17 36.99
C GLY A 10 49.36 39.06 36.36
N ALA A 11 48.71 37.93 36.68
CA ALA A 11 47.27 37.66 36.60
C ALA A 11 46.56 37.68 35.22
N ALA A 12 46.35 36.46 34.71
CA ALA A 12 45.13 35.92 34.11
C ALA A 12 43.91 36.85 33.85
N GLY A 13 43.38 36.77 32.62
CA GLY A 13 42.11 37.40 32.20
C GLY A 13 41.65 36.91 30.83
N ALA A 14 41.32 35.62 30.71
CA ALA A 14 40.86 35.02 29.45
C ALA A 14 39.39 35.35 29.15
N ALA A 15 39.04 35.49 27.86
CA ALA A 15 37.66 35.68 27.41
C ALA A 15 37.43 35.01 26.05
N GLY A 16 36.24 34.41 25.85
CA GLY A 16 35.66 34.20 24.53
C GLY A 16 36.01 32.92 23.75
N ALA A 17 35.66 31.74 24.28
CA ALA A 17 35.39 30.55 23.45
C ALA A 17 34.34 29.66 24.13
N ALA A 18 33.20 29.44 23.47
CA ALA A 18 32.10 28.63 24.00
C ALA A 18 31.81 27.43 23.08
N GLY A 19 32.55 26.34 23.27
CA GLY A 19 32.20 25.03 22.73
C GLY A 19 31.30 24.28 23.71
N TRP A 20 30.25 23.61 23.21
CA TRP A 20 29.37 22.76 24.01
C TRP A 20 29.55 21.29 23.61
N SER A 21 30.16 20.51 24.49
CA SER A 21 30.25 19.04 24.38
C SER A 21 29.43 18.39 25.48
N CYS A 22 28.78 17.27 25.18
CA CYS A 22 27.98 16.52 26.13
C CYS A 22 28.83 15.80 27.20
N PRO A 23 28.27 15.62 28.40
CA PRO A 23 28.59 14.45 29.22
C PRO A 23 27.35 13.72 29.77
N GLY A 24 27.35 12.39 29.68
CA GLY A 24 26.67 11.53 30.66
C GLY A 24 27.60 11.22 31.86
N PRO A 25 27.24 10.32 32.80
CA PRO A 25 26.11 9.37 32.75
C PRO A 25 25.24 9.21 34.04
N GLY A 26 23.94 8.96 33.88
CA GLY A 26 23.03 8.37 34.89
C GLY A 26 22.68 9.22 36.13
N PRO A 27 21.90 8.71 37.10
CA PRO A 27 21.25 7.39 37.17
C PRO A 27 19.69 7.42 37.24
N THR A 28 19.06 6.24 37.35
CA THR A 28 17.60 5.99 37.32
C THR A 28 16.85 6.33 38.63
N VAL A 29 15.73 7.07 38.55
CA VAL A 29 14.61 7.03 39.53
C VAL A 29 13.27 7.27 38.83
N THR A 30 12.22 6.55 39.23
CA THR A 30 10.83 6.63 38.74
C THR A 30 10.03 7.75 39.40
N THR A 31 9.16 8.45 38.66
CA THR A 31 8.05 9.24 39.23
C THR A 31 6.75 9.09 38.44
N LEU A 32 5.65 8.77 39.14
CA LEU A 32 4.29 9.11 38.71
C LEU A 32 4.01 10.58 39.11
N GLY A 33 3.09 11.23 38.40
CA GLY A 33 2.59 12.56 38.78
C GLY A 33 1.42 13.00 37.91
N SER A 34 0.19 12.68 38.33
CA SER A 34 -1.04 13.10 37.63
C SER A 34 -1.30 14.61 37.75
N TYR A 35 -1.99 15.17 36.76
CA TYR A 35 -2.54 16.53 36.82
C TYR A 35 -4.06 16.46 36.92
N GLU A 36 -4.66 17.15 37.88
CA GLU A 36 -6.11 17.25 38.09
C GLU A 36 -6.60 18.71 37.95
N VAL A 37 -7.93 18.86 37.99
CA VAL A 37 -8.74 20.10 38.16
C VAL A 37 -9.29 20.73 36.88
N SER A 38 -10.55 20.38 36.55
CA SER A 38 -11.72 21.25 36.82
C SER A 38 -13.06 20.52 36.58
N GLU A 39 -14.14 20.99 37.21
CA GLU A 39 -15.43 20.28 37.38
C GLU A 39 -16.51 20.63 36.32
N GLY A 40 -17.62 19.85 36.24
CA GLY A 40 -18.70 20.19 35.29
C GLY A 40 -20.04 19.42 35.21
N CYS A 41 -20.53 18.68 36.23
CA CYS A 41 -21.87 18.01 36.25
C CYS A 41 -22.10 16.87 35.19
N GLU A 42 -23.07 15.95 35.29
CA GLU A 42 -24.11 15.71 36.31
C GLU A 42 -24.50 14.20 36.46
N ARG A 43 -24.76 13.76 37.70
CA ARG A 43 -25.72 12.71 38.14
C ARG A 43 -26.15 11.57 37.16
N LYS A 44 -25.73 10.32 37.43
CA LYS A 44 -26.56 9.27 38.08
C LYS A 44 -25.86 7.93 38.33
N LYS A 45 -26.48 7.13 39.22
CA LYS A 45 -26.04 5.84 39.77
C LYS A 45 -25.75 4.77 38.71
N GLY A 46 -24.58 4.13 38.78
CA GLY A 46 -24.33 2.75 38.33
C GLY A 46 -23.71 1.97 39.48
N GLN A 47 -24.14 0.72 39.72
CA GLN A 47 -23.63 -0.08 40.85
C GLN A 47 -22.40 -0.91 40.48
N ARG A 48 -21.52 -1.09 41.47
CA ARG A 48 -20.18 -1.70 41.34
C ARG A 48 -20.25 -3.23 41.46
N TRP A 49 -20.51 -3.91 40.35
CA TRP A 49 -20.22 -5.35 40.24
C TRP A 49 -18.77 -5.55 39.81
N GLY A 50 -17.93 -6.00 40.74
CA GLY A 50 -16.54 -6.34 40.47
C GLY A 50 -16.21 -7.72 41.01
N SER A 51 -15.68 -8.57 40.14
CA SER A 51 -14.94 -9.80 40.45
C SER A 51 -15.65 -10.84 41.34
N LEU A 52 -16.41 -11.75 40.72
CA LEU A 52 -16.55 -13.12 41.23
C LEU A 52 -16.48 -14.12 40.08
N GLU A 53 -15.26 -14.46 39.66
CA GLU A 53 -15.00 -15.43 38.61
C GLU A 53 -13.92 -16.43 39.06
N ARG A 54 -14.07 -17.71 38.70
CA ARG A 54 -13.15 -18.83 38.96
C ARG A 54 -12.82 -19.15 40.44
N ARG A 55 -13.80 -19.68 41.18
CA ARG A 55 -13.57 -20.85 42.07
C ARG A 55 -14.82 -21.68 42.35
N GLY A 56 -14.89 -22.88 41.78
CA GLY A 56 -15.67 -24.00 42.32
C GLY A 56 -17.19 -24.01 42.07
N MET A 57 -17.61 -24.30 40.83
CA MET A 57 -18.86 -25.06 40.60
C MET A 57 -18.48 -26.45 40.08
N GLN A 58 -18.20 -27.34 41.02
CA GLN A 58 -18.05 -28.79 40.79
C GLN A 58 -19.01 -29.52 41.73
N ALA A 59 -20.30 -29.25 41.53
CA ALA A 59 -21.43 -29.89 42.20
C ALA A 59 -22.68 -29.62 41.34
N MET A 60 -23.48 -30.66 41.07
CA MET A 60 -24.61 -30.74 40.12
C MET A 60 -24.29 -31.33 38.73
N GLU A 61 -23.41 -32.33 38.66
CA GLU A 61 -23.71 -33.52 37.84
C GLU A 61 -24.88 -34.26 38.51
N GLY A 62 -26.08 -33.67 38.36
CA GLY A 62 -27.33 -34.23 38.80
C GLY A 62 -28.13 -34.61 37.58
N GLU A 63 -27.91 -35.83 37.07
CA GLU A 63 -28.80 -36.46 36.10
C GLU A 63 -30.15 -36.70 36.78
N VAL A 64 -30.99 -35.66 36.85
CA VAL A 64 -32.43 -35.82 37.00
C VAL A 64 -32.94 -36.30 35.65
N LEU A 65 -32.63 -37.57 35.36
CA LEU A 65 -33.55 -38.44 34.65
C LEU A 65 -34.91 -38.20 35.30
N LEU A 66 -35.87 -37.73 34.51
CA LEU A 66 -37.28 -37.95 34.81
C LEU A 66 -37.52 -39.43 34.52
N PRO A 67 -37.81 -40.29 35.51
CA PRO A 67 -38.49 -41.53 35.21
C PRO A 67 -39.83 -41.12 34.61
N ALA A 68 -40.00 -41.33 33.31
CA ALA A 68 -41.32 -41.46 32.71
C ALA A 68 -41.92 -42.83 33.10
N LEU A 69 -41.90 -43.12 34.40
CA LEU A 69 -42.89 -43.99 35.00
C LEU A 69 -44.10 -43.08 35.20
N TYR A 70 -45.04 -43.20 34.28
CA TYR A 70 -46.42 -43.12 34.72
C TYR A 70 -46.56 -44.23 35.75
N GLU A 71 -46.64 -43.85 37.03
CA GLU A 71 -47.38 -44.71 37.94
C GLU A 71 -48.79 -44.71 37.38
N GLU A 72 -49.26 -45.88 36.97
CA GLU A 72 -50.67 -46.11 36.70
C GLU A 72 -51.37 -46.03 38.06
N GLU A 73 -51.58 -44.79 38.53
CA GLU A 73 -52.72 -44.49 39.38
C GLU A 73 -53.93 -44.87 38.53
N GLU A 74 -54.42 -46.08 38.75
CA GLU A 74 -55.75 -46.51 38.35
C GLU A 74 -56.71 -45.49 39.01
N GLU A 75 -57.09 -44.45 38.26
CA GLU A 75 -58.32 -43.72 38.54
C GLU A 75 -59.42 -44.79 38.46
N GLU A 76 -59.86 -45.26 39.62
CA GLU A 76 -61.09 -46.03 39.76
C GLU A 76 -62.22 -45.09 39.30
N GLU A 77 -62.49 -45.10 37.99
CA GLU A 77 -63.77 -44.66 37.44
C GLU A 77 -64.83 -45.52 38.13
N GLU A 78 -65.42 -45.00 39.21
CA GLU A 78 -66.65 -45.52 39.78
C GLU A 78 -67.74 -45.35 38.72
N GLU A 79 -67.82 -46.31 37.79
CA GLU A 79 -68.97 -46.53 36.93
C GLU A 79 -70.18 -46.82 37.84
N GLU A 80 -70.87 -45.76 38.29
CA GLU A 80 -72.25 -45.86 38.72
C GLU A 80 -73.10 -46.26 37.50
N GLU A 81 -73.13 -47.57 37.19
CA GLU A 81 -74.13 -48.17 36.32
C GLU A 81 -75.51 -47.90 36.93
N GLY A 82 -76.13 -46.80 36.51
CA GLY A 82 -77.52 -46.50 36.80
C GLY A 82 -78.41 -47.62 36.26
N VAL A 83 -78.98 -48.42 37.17
CA VAL A 83 -79.75 -49.62 36.83
C VAL A 83 -81.14 -49.25 36.29
N GLU A 84 -81.18 -48.83 35.03
CA GLU A 84 -82.39 -48.79 34.21
C GLU A 84 -82.36 -49.90 33.14
N GLU A 85 -83.02 -51.02 33.44
CA GLU A 85 -83.57 -51.90 32.41
C GLU A 85 -85.07 -52.12 32.67
N GLU A 86 -85.91 -51.41 31.92
CA GLU A 86 -87.35 -51.71 31.81
C GLU A 86 -87.64 -52.80 30.76
N GLU A 87 -88.72 -53.53 31.05
CA GLU A 87 -89.55 -54.37 30.15
C GLU A 87 -89.01 -55.64 29.45
N GLU A 88 -89.88 -56.65 29.53
CA GLU A 88 -90.12 -57.80 28.64
C GLU A 88 -89.02 -58.34 27.70
N GLN A 89 -88.74 -59.66 27.83
CA GLN A 89 -89.61 -60.65 27.17
C GLN A 89 -89.45 -62.09 27.69
N ALA A 90 -90.47 -62.91 27.43
CA ALA A 90 -90.62 -64.24 28.01
C ALA A 90 -89.95 -65.38 27.18
N GLN A 91 -89.48 -66.44 27.86
CA GLN A 91 -90.02 -67.78 27.60
C GLN A 91 -89.74 -68.89 28.64
N LYS A 92 -90.84 -69.51 29.10
CA LYS A 92 -91.05 -70.96 29.41
C LYS A 92 -89.95 -71.77 30.13
N GLY A 93 -90.24 -72.11 31.37
CA GLY A 93 -89.79 -73.37 32.01
C GLY A 93 -90.04 -73.36 33.52
N GLY A 94 -90.95 -74.12 34.13
CA GLY A 94 -91.78 -75.20 33.59
C GLY A 94 -91.89 -76.36 34.59
N SER A 95 -92.54 -76.15 35.75
CA SER A 95 -92.77 -77.18 36.76
C SER A 95 -94.18 -77.08 37.35
N VAL A 96 -94.85 -78.21 37.57
CA VAL A 96 -96.30 -78.29 37.84
C VAL A 96 -96.57 -78.73 39.28
N GLY A 97 -96.95 -77.79 40.14
CA GLY A 97 -97.52 -78.05 41.46
C GLY A 97 -99.04 -78.18 41.39
N SER A 98 -99.59 -79.37 41.67
CA SER A 98 -101.00 -79.67 41.38
C SER A 98 -101.99 -79.19 42.45
N LEU A 99 -103.04 -78.51 41.97
CA LEU A 99 -104.47 -78.69 42.33
C LEU A 99 -104.81 -79.11 43.77
N SER A 100 -105.59 -78.26 44.46
CA SER A 100 -106.79 -78.75 45.14
C SER A 100 -107.92 -77.73 45.03
N ALA A 101 -109.12 -78.18 44.63
CA ALA A 101 -110.30 -77.34 44.46
C ALA A 101 -111.32 -77.63 45.58
N SER A 102 -111.87 -76.60 46.23
CA SER A 102 -113.03 -76.78 47.11
C SER A 102 -113.85 -75.50 47.33
N LYS A 103 -115.01 -75.47 46.67
CA LYS A 103 -116.28 -74.85 47.11
C LYS A 103 -116.33 -73.32 47.22
N HIS A 104 -117.17 -72.74 46.36
CA HIS A 104 -117.97 -71.57 46.71
C HIS A 104 -118.63 -71.77 48.07
N ARG A 105 -118.51 -70.78 48.95
CA ARG A 105 -119.34 -70.64 50.15
C ARG A 105 -119.94 -69.25 50.11
N GLY A 106 -121.22 -69.14 49.72
CA GLY A 106 -121.95 -67.88 49.82
C GLY A 106 -122.10 -67.54 51.30
N LEU A 107 -121.35 -66.53 51.76
CA LEU A 107 -121.49 -65.98 53.10
C LEU A 107 -122.36 -64.73 53.00
N SER A 108 -123.57 -64.81 53.55
CA SER A 108 -124.43 -63.65 53.74
C SER A 108 -123.91 -62.84 54.94
N LEU A 109 -122.98 -61.93 54.66
CA LEU A 109 -122.61 -60.85 55.59
C LEU A 109 -123.86 -60.01 55.89
N THR A 110 -123.92 -59.44 57.09
CA THR A 110 -124.94 -58.45 57.45
C THR A 110 -124.64 -57.12 56.78
N GLU A 111 -125.67 -56.27 56.66
CA GLU A 111 -125.59 -54.98 55.95
C GLU A 111 -124.51 -54.06 56.56
N THR A 112 -124.39 -54.04 57.90
CA THR A 112 -123.37 -53.29 58.63
C THR A 112 -121.96 -53.84 58.45
N GLU A 113 -121.75 -55.16 58.39
CA GLU A 113 -120.43 -55.75 58.11
C GLU A 113 -119.95 -55.42 56.68
N LEU A 114 -120.87 -55.33 55.72
CA LEU A 114 -120.60 -54.86 54.37
C LEU A 114 -120.27 -53.36 54.32
N GLU A 115 -120.87 -52.55 55.19
CA GLU A 115 -120.61 -51.12 55.30
C GLU A 115 -119.27 -50.82 55.99
N GLU A 116 -118.90 -51.56 57.03
CA GLU A 116 -117.57 -51.50 57.66
C GLU A 116 -116.46 -51.93 56.69
N LEU A 117 -116.68 -53.01 55.93
CA LEU A 117 -115.75 -53.44 54.87
C LEU A 117 -115.63 -52.40 53.75
N ARG A 118 -116.72 -51.74 53.35
CA ARG A 118 -116.67 -50.63 52.37
C ARG A 118 -115.87 -49.44 52.93
N ALA A 119 -116.04 -49.10 54.20
CA ALA A 119 -115.29 -48.02 54.85
C ALA A 119 -113.79 -48.33 54.91
N GLN A 120 -113.41 -49.56 55.28
CA GLN A 120 -112.01 -50.01 55.27
C GLN A 120 -111.40 -50.01 53.87
N VAL A 121 -112.14 -50.46 52.84
CA VAL A 121 -111.68 -50.39 51.44
C VAL A 121 -111.52 -48.94 50.98
N LEU A 122 -112.43 -48.03 51.32
CA LEU A 122 -112.29 -46.61 50.99
C LEU A 122 -111.11 -45.94 51.72
N GLN A 123 -110.86 -46.30 52.98
CA GLN A 123 -109.68 -45.82 53.72
C GLN A 123 -108.39 -46.33 53.08
N LEU A 124 -108.30 -47.63 52.77
CA LEU A 124 -107.13 -48.20 52.08
C LEU A 124 -106.92 -47.61 50.68
N VAL A 125 -107.99 -47.24 49.97
CA VAL A 125 -107.88 -46.52 48.69
C VAL A 125 -107.31 -45.11 48.91
N ALA A 126 -107.78 -44.37 49.91
CA ALA A 126 -107.24 -43.05 50.24
C ALA A 126 -105.77 -43.10 50.69
N GLU A 127 -105.39 -44.08 51.52
CA GLU A 127 -103.99 -44.32 51.93
C GLU A 127 -103.11 -44.73 50.73
N LEU A 128 -103.66 -45.46 49.74
CA LEU A 128 -103.00 -45.77 48.46
C LEU A 128 -103.02 -44.62 47.43
N GLU A 129 -103.80 -43.57 47.67
CA GLU A 129 -103.78 -42.33 46.88
C GLU A 129 -102.76 -41.36 47.49
N GLU A 130 -102.78 -41.15 48.81
CA GLU A 130 -101.77 -40.36 49.55
C GLU A 130 -100.34 -40.91 49.34
N THR A 131 -100.14 -42.23 49.42
CA THR A 131 -98.81 -42.81 49.16
C THR A 131 -98.36 -42.75 47.69
N ARG A 132 -99.28 -42.60 46.73
CA ARG A 132 -98.93 -42.31 45.33
C ARG A 132 -98.61 -40.84 45.10
N GLU A 133 -99.35 -39.94 45.73
CA GLU A 133 -99.06 -38.50 45.68
C GLU A 133 -97.70 -38.18 46.32
N LEU A 134 -97.35 -38.88 47.41
CA LEU A 134 -96.01 -38.80 48.03
C LEU A 134 -94.91 -39.45 47.17
N ALA A 135 -95.19 -40.56 46.48
CA ALA A 135 -94.22 -41.15 45.54
C ALA A 135 -93.93 -40.20 44.37
N GLY A 136 -94.96 -39.61 43.76
CA GLY A 136 -94.80 -38.61 42.70
C GLY A 136 -94.08 -37.34 43.17
N GLN A 137 -94.30 -36.90 44.41
CA GLN A 137 -93.53 -35.80 45.00
C GLN A 137 -92.04 -36.15 45.16
N HIS A 138 -91.70 -37.39 45.53
CA HIS A 138 -90.31 -37.83 45.61
C HIS A 138 -89.66 -38.06 44.23
N GLU A 139 -90.45 -38.43 43.21
CA GLU A 139 -90.02 -38.46 41.81
C GLU A 139 -89.71 -37.03 41.32
N ASP A 140 -90.61 -36.06 41.56
CA ASP A 140 -90.40 -34.63 41.25
C ASP A 140 -89.19 -34.05 42.01
N ASP A 141 -89.07 -34.27 43.33
CA ASP A 141 -87.93 -33.86 44.17
C ASP A 141 -86.60 -34.41 43.62
N SER A 142 -86.59 -35.67 43.20
CA SER A 142 -85.40 -36.34 42.66
C SER A 142 -84.99 -35.76 41.30
N LEU A 143 -85.95 -35.40 40.45
CA LEU A 143 -85.70 -34.76 39.16
C LEU A 143 -85.20 -33.31 39.31
N GLU A 144 -85.69 -32.55 40.30
CA GLU A 144 -85.12 -31.22 40.62
C GLU A 144 -83.68 -31.34 41.12
N LEU A 145 -83.39 -32.29 42.03
CA LEU A 145 -82.03 -32.54 42.52
C LEU A 145 -81.08 -33.00 41.40
N GLN A 146 -81.52 -33.88 40.50
CA GLN A 146 -80.73 -34.29 39.35
C GLN A 146 -80.40 -33.09 38.45
N GLY A 147 -81.38 -32.24 38.12
CA GLY A 147 -81.16 -31.04 37.31
C GLY A 147 -80.14 -30.07 37.93
N LEU A 148 -80.19 -29.88 39.26
CA LEU A 148 -79.22 -29.04 39.98
C LEU A 148 -77.80 -29.64 39.98
N LEU A 149 -77.68 -30.97 40.10
CA LEU A 149 -76.39 -31.66 40.01
C LEU A 149 -75.82 -31.63 38.59
N GLU A 150 -76.66 -31.75 37.56
CA GLU A 150 -76.24 -31.59 36.17
C GLU A 150 -75.74 -30.16 35.88
N ASP A 151 -76.43 -29.12 36.38
CA ASP A 151 -75.99 -27.72 36.27
C ASP A 151 -74.67 -27.46 37.02
N GLU A 152 -74.49 -28.00 38.24
CA GLU A 152 -73.20 -27.88 38.97
C GLU A 152 -72.07 -28.61 38.24
N ARG A 153 -72.33 -29.81 37.72
CA ARG A 153 -71.35 -30.59 36.93
C ARG A 153 -70.95 -29.85 35.65
N LEU A 154 -71.90 -29.23 34.96
CA LEU A 154 -71.65 -28.40 33.76
C LEU A 154 -70.86 -27.13 34.10
N ALA A 155 -71.18 -26.46 35.21
CA ALA A 155 -70.43 -25.28 35.67
C ALA A 155 -68.98 -25.64 36.06
N SER A 156 -68.79 -26.75 36.77
CA SER A 156 -67.49 -27.30 37.13
C SER A 156 -66.65 -27.68 35.90
N ALA A 157 -67.24 -28.37 34.92
CA ALA A 157 -66.59 -28.70 33.66
C ALA A 157 -66.16 -27.46 32.87
N GLN A 158 -67.00 -26.42 32.79
CA GLN A 158 -66.64 -25.14 32.17
C GLN A 158 -65.50 -24.44 32.91
N GLN A 159 -65.50 -24.47 34.25
CA GLN A 159 -64.42 -23.90 35.06
C GLN A 159 -63.09 -24.64 34.84
N ALA A 160 -63.11 -25.98 34.77
CA ALA A 160 -61.95 -26.80 34.44
C ALA A 160 -61.43 -26.54 33.01
N GLU A 161 -62.32 -26.34 32.03
CA GLU A 161 -61.93 -25.99 30.66
C GLU A 161 -61.24 -24.61 30.60
N VAL A 162 -61.74 -23.62 31.34
CA VAL A 162 -61.12 -22.28 31.44
C VAL A 162 -59.74 -22.34 32.10
N PHE A 163 -59.58 -23.11 33.19
CA PHE A 163 -58.26 -23.30 33.80
C PHE A 163 -57.30 -24.03 32.87
N THR A 164 -57.75 -25.08 32.18
CA THR A 164 -56.96 -25.83 31.19
C THR A 164 -56.47 -24.92 30.06
N LYS A 165 -57.36 -24.08 29.50
CA LYS A 165 -57.01 -23.05 28.49
C LYS A 165 -55.97 -22.06 29.02
N GLN A 166 -56.13 -21.57 30.25
CA GLN A 166 -55.18 -20.64 30.86
C GLN A 166 -53.80 -21.28 31.11
N ILE A 167 -53.77 -22.54 31.53
CA ILE A 167 -52.53 -23.33 31.71
C ILE A 167 -51.85 -23.55 30.35
N GLN A 168 -52.59 -23.96 29.32
CA GLN A 168 -52.05 -24.16 27.96
C GLN A 168 -51.48 -22.86 27.37
N GLN A 169 -52.13 -21.71 27.60
CA GLN A 169 -51.61 -20.39 27.20
C GLN A 169 -50.30 -20.08 27.92
N LEU A 170 -50.26 -20.17 29.25
CA LEU A 170 -49.05 -19.88 30.04
C LEU A 170 -47.89 -20.83 29.70
N GLN A 171 -48.17 -22.10 29.44
CA GLN A 171 -47.17 -23.04 28.91
C GLN A 171 -46.68 -22.66 27.50
N GLY A 172 -47.54 -22.07 26.67
CA GLY A 172 -47.19 -21.51 25.37
C GLY A 172 -46.25 -20.31 25.48
N GLU A 173 -46.61 -19.33 26.30
CA GLU A 173 -45.80 -18.13 26.58
C GLU A 173 -44.44 -18.51 27.19
N LEU A 174 -44.40 -19.49 28.11
CA LEU A 174 -43.16 -20.03 28.66
C LEU A 174 -42.31 -20.79 27.62
N ARG A 175 -42.90 -21.39 26.59
CA ARG A 175 -42.16 -22.03 25.49
C ARG A 175 -41.55 -20.97 24.56
N SER A 176 -42.34 -20.00 24.10
CA SER A 176 -41.84 -18.91 23.23
C SER A 176 -40.77 -18.06 23.91
N LEU A 177 -40.90 -17.77 25.23
CA LEU A 177 -39.86 -17.03 25.98
C LEU A 177 -38.55 -17.83 26.11
N ARG A 178 -38.60 -19.17 26.21
CA ARG A 178 -37.39 -20.01 26.21
C ARG A 178 -36.72 -20.03 24.84
N GLU A 179 -37.52 -20.07 23.78
CA GLU A 179 -37.05 -19.99 22.40
C GLU A 179 -36.37 -18.64 22.13
N GLU A 180 -36.99 -17.52 22.53
CA GLU A 180 -36.44 -16.16 22.46
C GLU A 180 -35.13 -16.01 23.24
N ILE A 181 -35.07 -16.48 24.50
CA ILE A 181 -33.83 -16.50 25.28
C ILE A 181 -32.74 -17.29 24.54
N SER A 182 -33.06 -18.47 24.00
CA SER A 182 -32.08 -19.29 23.27
C SER A 182 -31.60 -18.64 21.97
N LEU A 183 -32.42 -17.78 21.34
CA LEU A 183 -32.05 -17.00 20.15
C LEU A 183 -31.05 -15.91 20.54
N LEU A 184 -31.40 -15.09 21.54
CA LEU A 184 -30.55 -14.03 22.07
C LEU A 184 -29.20 -14.55 22.60
N GLU A 185 -29.19 -15.73 23.22
CA GLU A 185 -27.94 -16.39 23.64
C GLU A 185 -27.05 -16.79 22.47
N ARG A 186 -27.63 -17.26 21.35
CA ARG A 186 -26.90 -17.61 20.12
C ARG A 186 -26.44 -16.39 19.32
N GLU A 187 -27.25 -15.35 19.25
CA GLU A 187 -26.91 -14.06 18.63
C GLU A 187 -25.72 -13.41 19.35
N LYS A 188 -25.81 -13.26 20.68
CA LYS A 188 -24.69 -12.81 21.52
C LYS A 188 -23.41 -13.65 21.34
N GLU A 189 -23.55 -14.97 21.26
CA GLU A 189 -22.44 -15.92 21.08
C GLU A 189 -21.82 -15.86 19.66
N SER A 190 -22.52 -15.30 18.67
CA SER A 190 -21.97 -14.97 17.34
C SER A 190 -21.36 -13.57 17.31
N GLU A 191 -22.04 -12.55 17.83
CA GLU A 191 -21.50 -11.18 17.97
C GLU A 191 -20.16 -11.16 18.71
N LEU A 192 -20.05 -11.91 19.82
CA LEU A 192 -18.78 -12.02 20.57
C LEU A 192 -17.65 -12.61 19.71
N LYS A 193 -17.94 -13.62 18.89
CA LYS A 193 -16.94 -14.25 18.00
C LYS A 193 -16.53 -13.34 16.85
N GLU A 194 -17.44 -12.51 16.35
CA GLU A 194 -17.13 -11.50 15.34
C GLU A 194 -16.23 -10.41 15.95
N ILE A 195 -16.58 -9.88 17.12
CA ILE A 195 -15.77 -8.90 17.87
C ILE A 195 -14.39 -9.46 18.24
N GLU A 196 -14.28 -10.73 18.63
CA GLU A 196 -12.99 -11.39 18.89
C GLU A 196 -12.14 -11.51 17.61
N GLN A 197 -12.75 -11.81 16.45
CA GLN A 197 -12.06 -11.86 15.17
C GLN A 197 -11.60 -10.46 14.72
N GLU A 198 -12.44 -9.44 14.79
CA GLU A 198 -12.08 -8.05 14.51
C GLU A 198 -10.94 -7.57 15.42
N LEU A 199 -11.01 -7.88 16.72
CA LEU A 199 -9.95 -7.57 17.68
C LEU A 199 -8.64 -8.26 17.32
N HIS A 200 -8.67 -9.53 16.90
CA HIS A 200 -7.48 -10.25 16.44
C HIS A 200 -6.88 -9.64 15.16
N ILE A 201 -7.72 -9.23 14.20
CA ILE A 201 -7.30 -8.55 12.96
C ILE A 201 -6.68 -7.19 13.28
N ALA A 202 -7.35 -6.34 14.06
CA ALA A 202 -6.85 -5.03 14.45
C ALA A 202 -5.52 -5.13 15.23
N GLN A 203 -5.37 -6.12 16.12
CA GLN A 203 -4.09 -6.38 16.78
C GLN A 203 -3.00 -6.84 15.80
N ALA A 204 -3.33 -7.62 14.76
CA ALA A 204 -2.38 -8.03 13.74
C ALA A 204 -1.93 -6.84 12.88
N GLU A 205 -2.86 -5.99 12.44
CA GLU A 205 -2.57 -4.74 11.74
C GLU A 205 -1.67 -3.81 12.57
N ILE A 206 -1.99 -3.61 13.85
CA ILE A 206 -1.16 -2.80 14.78
C ILE A 206 0.26 -3.38 14.94
N ARG A 207 0.44 -4.71 14.88
CA ARG A 207 1.78 -5.34 14.89
C ARG A 207 2.51 -5.09 13.57
N ASN A 208 1.84 -5.26 12.43
CA ASN A 208 2.42 -5.04 11.11
C ASN A 208 2.84 -3.57 10.90
N LEU A 209 2.01 -2.61 11.32
CA LEU A 209 2.30 -1.18 11.26
C LEU A 209 3.47 -0.79 12.18
N ARG A 210 3.62 -1.45 13.34
CA ARG A 210 4.78 -1.25 14.22
C ARG A 210 6.06 -1.83 13.62
N GLN A 211 6.00 -3.04 13.05
CA GLN A 211 7.15 -3.63 12.36
C GLN A 211 7.61 -2.75 11.19
N ALA A 212 6.69 -2.30 10.33
CA ALA A 212 7.03 -1.41 9.21
C ALA A 212 7.63 -0.06 9.66
N ALA A 213 7.19 0.47 10.81
CA ALA A 213 7.77 1.67 11.40
C ALA A 213 9.15 1.44 12.06
N GLU A 214 9.38 0.25 12.62
CA GLU A 214 10.68 -0.17 13.17
C GLU A 214 11.68 -0.44 12.04
N ASP A 215 11.28 -1.19 11.02
CA ASP A 215 12.06 -1.45 9.80
C ASP A 215 12.51 -0.12 9.16
N SER A 216 11.55 0.78 8.89
CA SER A 216 11.82 2.13 8.34
C SER A 216 12.71 2.99 9.24
N ALA A 217 12.61 2.86 10.57
CA ALA A 217 13.52 3.53 11.49
C ALA A 217 14.94 2.98 11.38
N THR A 218 15.12 1.67 11.26
CA THR A 218 16.46 1.06 11.08
C THR A 218 17.08 1.38 9.71
N GLU A 219 16.27 1.50 8.65
CA GLU A 219 16.73 2.01 7.35
C GLU A 219 17.24 3.45 7.49
N HIS A 220 16.50 4.33 8.16
CA HIS A 220 16.94 5.71 8.40
C HIS A 220 18.15 5.83 9.33
N GLU A 221 18.29 4.96 10.35
CA GLU A 221 19.51 4.90 11.17
C GLU A 221 20.73 4.44 10.35
N SER A 222 20.55 3.49 9.42
CA SER A 222 21.57 3.04 8.47
C SER A 222 21.96 4.15 7.48
N ASP A 223 20.99 4.86 6.91
CA ASP A 223 21.23 6.02 6.04
C ASP A 223 22.04 7.10 6.78
N ILE A 224 21.63 7.46 8.00
CA ILE A 224 22.31 8.44 8.86
C ILE A 224 23.75 7.98 9.17
N ALA A 225 23.98 6.71 9.47
CA ALA A 225 25.32 6.17 9.70
C ALA A 225 26.21 6.27 8.44
N SER A 226 25.68 5.95 7.26
CA SER A 226 26.42 6.07 6.00
C SER A 226 26.77 7.53 5.66
N LEU A 227 25.85 8.47 5.91
CA LEU A 227 26.09 9.90 5.73
C LEU A 227 27.11 10.45 6.74
N GLN A 228 27.18 9.90 7.95
CA GLN A 228 28.22 10.24 8.92
C GLN A 228 29.60 9.73 8.49
N GLU A 229 29.70 8.49 7.97
CA GLU A 229 30.95 7.96 7.40
C GLU A 229 31.42 8.79 6.20
N ASP A 230 30.51 9.15 5.30
CA ASP A 230 30.76 10.03 4.15
C ASP A 230 31.25 11.41 4.57
N LEU A 231 30.61 12.06 5.55
CA LEU A 231 31.04 13.36 6.07
C LEU A 231 32.42 13.29 6.72
N CYS A 232 32.70 12.25 7.52
CA CYS A 232 34.03 12.06 8.11
C CYS A 232 35.11 11.80 7.05
N ARG A 233 34.80 11.06 5.97
CA ARG A 233 35.71 10.87 4.84
C ARG A 233 36.02 12.20 4.14
N MET A 234 34.99 12.98 3.80
CA MET A 234 35.16 14.29 3.15
C MET A 234 35.92 15.29 4.04
N GLN A 235 35.77 15.20 5.37
CA GLN A 235 36.56 15.99 6.33
C GLN A 235 38.05 15.61 6.28
N ASN A 236 38.37 14.31 6.32
CA ASN A 236 39.76 13.85 6.21
C ASN A 236 40.39 14.25 4.86
N GLU A 237 39.65 14.15 3.75
CA GLU A 237 40.11 14.60 2.42
C GLU A 237 40.35 16.12 2.38
N LEU A 238 39.53 16.91 3.07
CA LEU A 238 39.74 18.36 3.21
C LEU A 238 41.00 18.65 4.04
N ASP A 239 41.18 18.01 5.20
CA ASP A 239 42.34 18.20 6.07
C ASP A 239 43.67 17.81 5.37
N ASP A 240 43.68 16.76 4.54
CA ASP A 240 44.85 16.41 3.73
C ASP A 240 45.14 17.45 2.63
N MET A 241 44.09 18.05 2.03
CA MET A 241 44.24 19.14 1.06
C MET A 241 44.66 20.46 1.74
N GLU A 242 44.24 20.72 2.98
CA GLU A 242 44.72 21.82 3.84
C GLU A 242 46.23 21.66 4.12
N ARG A 243 46.67 20.44 4.46
CA ARG A 243 48.08 20.10 4.70
C ARG A 243 48.92 20.30 3.42
N ILE A 244 48.49 19.76 2.28
CA ILE A 244 49.20 19.90 1.00
C ILE A 244 49.26 21.37 0.56
N ARG A 245 48.19 22.15 0.77
CA ARG A 245 48.21 23.60 0.55
C ARG A 245 49.27 24.29 1.42
N GLY A 246 49.34 23.94 2.71
CA GLY A 246 50.36 24.45 3.62
C GLY A 246 51.80 24.11 3.21
N GLU A 247 52.02 22.89 2.68
CA GLU A 247 53.30 22.46 2.12
C GLU A 247 53.72 23.34 0.92
N TYR A 248 52.79 23.62 -0.02
CA TYR A 248 53.04 24.55 -1.13
C TYR A 248 53.21 26.01 -0.67
N GLU A 249 52.52 26.48 0.36
CA GLU A 249 52.74 27.82 0.93
C GLU A 249 54.14 27.96 1.56
N MET A 250 54.65 26.89 2.19
CA MET A 250 56.03 26.84 2.68
C MET A 250 57.05 26.79 1.53
N GLU A 251 56.79 26.04 0.46
CA GLU A 251 57.64 26.03 -0.73
C GLU A 251 57.66 27.41 -1.41
N ILE A 252 56.51 28.03 -1.63
CA ILE A 252 56.40 29.37 -2.23
C ILE A 252 57.11 30.43 -1.39
N THR A 253 57.01 30.38 -0.05
CA THR A 253 57.72 31.33 0.83
C THR A 253 59.23 31.06 0.87
N SER A 254 59.65 29.80 0.82
CA SER A 254 61.06 29.41 0.69
C SER A 254 61.66 29.89 -0.63
N LEU A 255 61.00 29.63 -1.77
CA LEU A 255 61.43 30.09 -3.10
C LEU A 255 61.45 31.61 -3.21
N ARG A 256 60.49 32.33 -2.59
CA ARG A 256 60.53 33.80 -2.50
C ARG A 256 61.74 34.28 -1.72
N ALA A 257 62.04 33.67 -0.57
CA ALA A 257 63.23 34.01 0.20
C ALA A 257 64.53 33.67 -0.56
N GLU A 258 64.56 32.57 -1.31
CA GLU A 258 65.71 32.18 -2.14
C GLU A 258 65.91 33.15 -3.33
N MET A 259 64.84 33.60 -3.98
CA MET A 259 64.90 34.65 -5.00
C MET A 259 65.35 36.00 -4.44
N GLU A 260 64.78 36.40 -3.29
CA GLU A 260 65.18 37.64 -2.59
C GLU A 260 66.67 37.58 -2.24
N MET A 261 67.15 36.46 -1.67
CA MET A 261 68.56 36.24 -1.37
C MET A 261 69.44 36.26 -2.62
N LYS A 262 69.08 35.58 -3.72
CA LYS A 262 69.83 35.61 -4.99
C LYS A 262 69.84 36.99 -5.67
N SER A 263 68.82 37.82 -5.43
CA SER A 263 68.77 39.22 -5.90
C SER A 263 69.50 40.19 -4.97
N SER A 264 69.62 39.84 -3.69
CA SER A 264 70.40 40.57 -2.67
C SER A 264 71.88 40.19 -2.68
N GLU A 265 72.24 38.99 -3.13
CA GLU A 265 73.61 38.53 -3.31
C GLU A 265 74.31 39.41 -4.35
N PRO A 266 75.34 40.19 -3.96
CA PRO A 266 75.90 41.18 -4.84
C PRO A 266 76.78 40.53 -5.92
N SER A 267 76.24 40.48 -7.14
CA SER A 267 77.05 40.62 -8.35
C SER A 267 77.85 41.95 -8.36
N ASN A 268 77.48 42.88 -7.47
CA ASN A 268 78.07 44.19 -7.18
C ASN A 268 79.46 44.14 -6.50
N SER A 269 80.39 43.33 -7.02
CA SER A 269 81.82 43.43 -6.66
C SER A 269 82.74 43.13 -7.85
N LEU A 270 82.50 42.03 -8.57
CA LEU A 270 83.13 41.78 -9.87
C LEU A 270 82.41 42.55 -10.98
N SER A 271 81.16 42.16 -11.31
CA SER A 271 80.51 42.57 -12.56
C SER A 271 80.38 44.08 -12.79
N VAL A 272 80.28 44.89 -11.73
CA VAL A 272 80.20 46.35 -11.84
C VAL A 272 81.59 46.98 -12.05
N SER A 273 82.66 46.40 -11.48
CA SER A 273 84.04 46.82 -11.77
C SER A 273 84.40 46.39 -13.18
N ASP A 274 84.21 45.10 -13.52
CA ASP A 274 84.52 44.52 -14.83
C ASP A 274 83.80 45.27 -15.98
N PHE A 275 82.53 45.66 -15.78
CA PHE A 275 81.78 46.44 -16.77
C PHE A 275 82.24 47.90 -16.85
N SER A 276 82.61 48.53 -15.73
CA SER A 276 83.17 49.89 -15.72
C SER A 276 84.54 49.93 -16.39
N GLU A 277 85.41 48.97 -16.09
CA GLU A 277 86.75 48.82 -16.67
C GLU A 277 86.65 48.55 -18.18
N MET A 278 85.79 47.62 -18.61
CA MET A 278 85.53 47.37 -20.04
C MET A 278 84.92 48.60 -20.74
N GLN A 279 84.09 49.38 -20.05
CA GLN A 279 83.54 50.63 -20.58
C GLN A 279 84.62 51.72 -20.73
N GLU A 280 85.58 51.79 -19.81
CA GLU A 280 86.76 52.67 -19.94
C GLU A 280 87.73 52.19 -21.04
N GLU A 281 87.98 50.89 -21.18
CA GLU A 281 88.77 50.35 -22.30
C GLU A 281 88.15 50.68 -23.66
N LEU A 282 86.82 50.54 -23.79
CA LEU A 282 86.08 50.95 -24.99
C LEU A 282 86.17 52.47 -25.25
N GLN A 283 86.19 53.29 -24.20
CA GLN A 283 86.38 54.74 -24.29
C GLN A 283 87.79 55.08 -24.81
N GLN A 284 88.83 54.46 -24.22
CA GLN A 284 90.23 54.61 -24.63
C GLN A 284 90.47 54.13 -26.06
N LEU A 285 89.87 53.00 -26.47
CA LEU A 285 90.00 52.48 -27.83
C LEU A 285 89.35 53.41 -28.86
N ARG A 286 88.19 54.00 -28.54
CA ARG A 286 87.54 55.03 -29.37
C ARG A 286 88.40 56.28 -29.51
N GLU A 287 89.07 56.71 -28.43
CA GLU A 287 90.02 57.83 -28.46
C GLU A 287 91.23 57.55 -29.33
N ARG A 288 91.83 56.37 -29.17
CA ARG A 288 92.99 55.92 -29.94
C ARG A 288 92.67 55.77 -31.43
N TYR A 289 91.48 55.27 -31.77
CA TYR A 289 90.98 55.27 -33.14
C TYR A 289 90.81 56.69 -33.68
N ARG A 290 90.26 57.63 -32.88
CA ARG A 290 90.12 59.04 -33.26
C ARG A 290 91.46 59.69 -33.60
N PHE A 291 92.47 59.52 -32.75
CA PHE A 291 93.82 60.04 -33.01
C PHE A 291 94.45 59.44 -34.26
N LEU A 292 94.36 58.12 -34.44
CA LEU A 292 94.89 57.45 -35.64
C LEU A 292 94.21 57.92 -36.93
N ASN A 293 92.91 58.22 -36.89
CA ASN A 293 92.17 58.76 -38.03
C ASN A 293 92.55 60.22 -38.33
N GLU A 294 92.95 60.99 -37.30
CA GLU A 294 93.46 62.36 -37.46
C GLU A 294 94.88 62.35 -38.08
N GLU A 295 95.76 61.45 -37.62
CA GLU A 295 97.08 61.23 -38.24
C GLU A 295 96.94 60.72 -39.68
N TYR A 296 96.03 59.78 -39.94
CA TYR A 296 95.73 59.30 -41.30
C TYR A 296 95.29 60.45 -42.21
N ARG A 297 94.39 61.33 -41.73
CA ARG A 297 93.95 62.50 -42.51
C ARG A 297 95.10 63.48 -42.74
N ALA A 298 95.94 63.76 -41.74
CA ALA A 298 97.12 64.60 -41.90
C ALA A 298 98.14 64.00 -42.90
N LEU A 299 98.32 62.67 -42.90
CA LEU A 299 99.09 61.99 -43.94
C LEU A 299 98.42 62.08 -45.32
N GLN A 300 97.09 62.02 -45.42
CA GLN A 300 96.34 62.14 -46.67
C GLN A 300 96.37 63.58 -47.22
N GLU A 301 96.33 64.60 -46.37
CA GLU A 301 96.52 66.01 -46.70
C GLU A 301 97.97 66.28 -47.14
N SER A 302 98.96 65.72 -46.42
CA SER A 302 100.38 65.78 -46.81
C SER A 302 100.64 65.06 -48.14
N ASN A 303 100.07 63.86 -48.33
CA ASN A 303 100.22 63.06 -49.55
C ASN A 303 99.50 63.71 -50.74
N SER A 304 98.31 64.29 -50.56
CA SER A 304 97.62 65.05 -51.61
C SER A 304 98.33 66.38 -51.92
N SER A 305 98.97 67.02 -50.95
CA SER A 305 99.86 68.17 -51.18
C SER A 305 101.13 67.79 -51.93
N LEU A 306 101.77 66.66 -51.60
CA LEU A 306 102.92 66.13 -52.34
C LEU A 306 102.53 65.61 -53.72
N THR A 307 101.35 65.03 -53.88
CA THR A 307 100.77 64.61 -55.16
C THR A 307 100.37 65.83 -55.99
N GLY A 308 99.93 66.93 -55.36
CA GLY A 308 99.72 68.23 -55.99
C GLY A 308 101.03 68.84 -56.47
N GLN A 309 102.07 68.87 -55.63
CA GLN A 309 103.42 69.32 -56.02
C GLN A 309 104.04 68.41 -57.10
N LEU A 310 103.79 67.10 -57.06
CA LEU A 310 104.15 66.18 -58.14
C LEU A 310 103.33 66.46 -59.39
N ALA A 311 102.03 66.74 -59.31
CA ALA A 311 101.20 67.15 -60.45
C ALA A 311 101.56 68.55 -60.98
N ASP A 312 102.12 69.43 -60.17
CA ASP A 312 102.69 70.72 -60.58
C ASP A 312 104.06 70.55 -61.24
N LEU A 313 104.91 69.66 -60.72
CA LEU A 313 106.18 69.30 -61.36
C LEU A 313 105.97 68.44 -62.62
N GLU A 314 104.93 67.62 -62.66
CA GLU A 314 104.51 66.82 -63.80
C GLU A 314 103.65 67.61 -64.77
N SER A 315 102.96 68.69 -64.38
CA SER A 315 102.37 69.67 -65.29
C SER A 315 103.38 70.73 -65.74
N GLU A 316 104.47 70.98 -65.00
CA GLU A 316 105.66 71.66 -65.52
C GLU A 316 106.38 70.77 -66.54
N ARG A 317 106.57 69.48 -66.22
CA ARG A 317 107.21 68.50 -67.10
C ARG A 317 106.34 68.20 -68.31
N THR A 318 105.03 68.09 -68.15
CA THR A 318 104.09 67.91 -69.27
C THR A 318 103.75 69.22 -69.93
N ARG A 319 103.83 70.41 -69.34
CA ARG A 319 103.87 71.67 -70.12
C ARG A 319 105.12 71.70 -70.98
N ARG A 320 106.29 71.37 -70.43
CA ARG A 320 107.55 71.22 -71.19
C ARG A 320 107.59 69.99 -72.10
N ALA A 321 106.61 69.09 -72.02
CA ALA A 321 106.46 67.93 -72.89
C ALA A 321 105.19 67.97 -73.76
N THR A 322 104.30 68.95 -73.61
CA THR A 322 103.13 69.30 -74.44
C THR A 322 103.37 70.60 -75.18
N GLU A 323 104.37 71.40 -74.81
CA GLU A 323 105.22 72.06 -75.79
C GLU A 323 105.69 70.98 -76.78
N LYS A 324 106.34 69.90 -76.29
CA LYS A 324 106.83 68.78 -77.13
C LYS A 324 105.77 67.77 -77.62
N TRP A 325 104.50 67.89 -77.22
CA TRP A 325 103.42 66.95 -77.58
C TRP A 325 102.24 67.64 -78.25
N LEU A 326 102.06 68.95 -78.12
CA LEU A 326 101.45 69.74 -79.20
C LEU A 326 102.37 69.72 -80.45
N GLU A 327 103.70 69.65 -80.27
CA GLU A 327 104.65 69.30 -81.35
C GLU A 327 104.49 67.84 -81.84
N SER A 328 104.38 66.84 -80.95
CA SER A 328 104.39 65.42 -81.37
C SER A 328 103.03 64.84 -81.79
N GLN A 329 101.95 65.16 -81.07
CA GLN A 329 100.62 64.54 -81.16
C GLN A 329 99.53 65.48 -80.55
N MET A 330 98.75 66.27 -81.29
CA MET A 330 98.15 66.02 -82.62
C MET A 330 97.41 64.67 -82.73
N VAL A 331 97.50 63.78 -81.73
CA VAL A 331 96.99 62.40 -81.77
C VAL A 331 96.62 61.95 -80.34
N LYS A 332 95.33 62.06 -80.01
CA LYS A 332 94.55 61.00 -79.33
C LYS A 332 95.28 60.33 -78.15
N ASN A 333 95.31 60.91 -76.96
CA ASN A 333 94.16 61.20 -76.10
C ASN A 333 93.29 59.95 -75.81
N THR A 334 93.39 59.44 -74.57
CA THR A 334 92.30 58.96 -73.67
C THR A 334 91.40 57.77 -74.05
N MET A 335 90.94 56.89 -73.16
CA MET A 335 91.31 56.57 -71.74
C MET A 335 90.80 55.15 -71.36
N SER A 336 90.89 54.74 -70.09
CA SER A 336 90.59 53.39 -69.55
C SER A 336 89.38 53.33 -68.58
N ALA A 337 89.08 52.12 -68.06
CA ALA A 337 88.37 51.81 -66.78
C ALA A 337 86.82 51.99 -66.74
N GLU A 338 86.00 51.46 -65.81
CA GLU A 338 86.19 50.51 -64.67
C GLU A 338 84.83 49.96 -64.09
N SER A 339 84.89 48.96 -63.17
CA SER A 339 84.02 48.71 -61.95
C SER A 339 82.46 48.54 -62.08
N GLN A 340 81.61 48.09 -61.11
CA GLN A 340 81.72 47.32 -59.82
C GLN A 340 80.34 46.66 -59.41
N THR A 341 80.14 46.20 -58.15
CA THR A 341 79.08 45.26 -57.65
C THR A 341 78.34 45.70 -56.36
N SER A 342 77.08 45.23 -56.09
CA SER A 342 76.33 45.29 -54.78
C SER A 342 74.93 44.58 -54.87
N GLU A 343 74.10 44.28 -53.83
CA GLU A 343 74.28 43.57 -52.53
C GLU A 343 72.93 43.36 -51.73
N MET A 344 72.62 42.16 -51.18
CA MET A 344 71.63 41.82 -50.07
C MET A 344 70.12 42.21 -50.21
N ASP A 345 69.08 41.74 -49.45
CA ASP A 345 68.91 40.69 -48.40
C ASP A 345 67.45 40.10 -48.27
N PHE A 346 67.30 38.96 -47.56
CA PHE A 346 66.16 38.34 -46.80
C PHE A 346 64.66 38.29 -47.29
N LEU A 347 63.85 37.41 -46.65
CA LEU A 347 62.46 37.03 -47.01
C LEU A 347 61.46 36.91 -45.81
N GLU A 348 60.15 36.83 -46.12
CA GLU A 348 58.98 36.88 -45.21
C GLU A 348 58.23 35.50 -45.07
N PRO A 349 57.45 35.22 -44.00
CA PRO A 349 56.83 33.90 -43.75
C PRO A 349 55.67 33.48 -44.67
N ASP A 350 55.49 32.16 -44.82
CA ASP A 350 54.70 31.54 -45.89
C ASP A 350 53.17 31.43 -45.66
N SER A 351 52.43 31.58 -46.76
CA SER A 351 50.98 31.79 -46.85
C SER A 351 50.15 30.55 -46.53
N GLU A 352 50.63 29.35 -46.89
CA GLU A 352 49.90 28.08 -46.72
C GLU A 352 49.54 27.79 -45.25
N THR A 353 50.39 28.26 -44.32
CA THR A 353 50.22 28.09 -42.87
C THR A 353 48.99 28.81 -42.31
N GLN A 354 48.49 29.84 -42.99
CA GLN A 354 47.32 30.61 -42.57
C GLN A 354 46.03 29.92 -43.05
N LEU A 355 46.02 29.41 -44.29
CA LEU A 355 44.90 28.69 -44.87
C LEU A 355 44.56 27.41 -44.09
N LEU A 356 45.58 26.66 -43.64
CA LEU A 356 45.38 25.42 -42.88
C LEU A 356 44.74 25.69 -41.50
N ARG A 357 45.09 26.80 -40.84
CA ARG A 357 44.48 27.23 -39.57
C ARG A 357 43.01 27.62 -39.75
N GLN A 358 42.69 28.32 -40.84
CA GLN A 358 41.31 28.67 -41.19
C GLN A 358 40.42 27.43 -41.37
N GLN A 359 40.96 26.37 -42.00
CA GLN A 359 40.26 25.11 -42.23
C GLN A 359 40.04 24.30 -40.95
N LEU A 360 41.01 24.29 -40.03
CA LEU A 360 40.86 23.65 -38.71
C LEU A 360 39.74 24.32 -37.89
N LEU A 361 39.74 25.64 -37.79
CA LEU A 361 38.72 26.38 -37.03
C LEU A 361 37.30 26.07 -37.53
N GLY A 362 37.09 26.11 -38.85
CA GLY A 362 35.78 25.79 -39.46
C GLY A 362 35.36 24.33 -39.31
N ALA A 363 36.29 23.40 -39.05
CA ALA A 363 35.98 22.01 -38.73
C ALA A 363 35.65 21.81 -37.23
N GLU A 364 36.29 22.58 -36.35
CA GLU A 364 36.00 22.62 -34.91
C GLU A 364 34.60 23.21 -34.64
N GLU A 365 34.23 24.29 -35.32
CA GLU A 365 32.88 24.88 -35.29
C GLU A 365 31.81 23.85 -35.72
N GLN A 366 31.99 23.20 -36.87
CA GLN A 366 31.07 22.15 -37.36
C GLN A 366 30.95 20.95 -36.41
N MET A 367 32.05 20.57 -35.75
CA MET A 367 32.03 19.52 -34.73
C MET A 367 31.16 19.93 -33.53
N HIS A 368 31.25 21.19 -33.10
CA HIS A 368 30.54 21.72 -31.95
C HIS A 368 29.04 21.87 -32.23
N ASP A 369 28.67 22.37 -33.41
CA ASP A 369 27.27 22.44 -33.87
C ASP A 369 26.63 21.05 -33.95
N MET A 370 27.33 20.07 -34.54
CA MET A 370 26.85 18.69 -34.58
C MET A 370 26.74 18.06 -33.18
N GLN A 371 27.63 18.41 -32.24
CA GLN A 371 27.54 17.97 -30.85
C GLN A 371 26.32 18.59 -30.15
N ASN A 372 26.03 19.87 -30.37
CA ASN A 372 24.87 20.57 -29.79
C ASN A 372 23.56 20.02 -30.34
N LYS A 373 23.45 19.82 -31.66
CA LYS A 373 22.28 19.19 -32.29
C LYS A 373 22.01 17.77 -31.80
N CYS A 374 23.06 17.02 -31.43
CA CYS A 374 22.91 15.72 -30.78
C CYS A 374 22.43 15.83 -29.32
N LYS A 375 22.68 16.93 -28.60
CA LYS A 375 22.11 17.18 -27.25
C LYS A 375 20.62 17.53 -27.36
N GLU A 376 20.27 18.44 -28.26
CA GLU A 376 18.90 18.88 -28.55
C GLU A 376 17.98 17.69 -28.84
N LEU A 377 18.34 16.85 -29.82
CA LEU A 377 17.58 15.63 -30.16
C LEU A 377 17.55 14.58 -29.03
N CYS A 378 18.50 14.59 -28.09
CA CYS A 378 18.41 13.75 -26.89
C CYS A 378 17.39 14.30 -25.88
N CYS A 379 17.34 15.62 -25.69
CA CYS A 379 16.36 16.27 -24.83
C CYS A 379 14.94 16.08 -25.37
N GLU A 380 14.70 16.38 -26.65
CA GLU A 380 13.40 16.17 -27.31
C GLU A 380 12.93 14.72 -27.20
N LEU A 381 13.84 13.75 -27.39
CA LEU A 381 13.53 12.33 -27.24
C LEU A 381 13.26 11.91 -25.79
N GLN A 382 13.81 12.61 -24.79
CA GLN A 382 13.54 12.39 -23.37
C GLN A 382 12.20 13.01 -22.94
N GLU A 383 11.90 14.21 -23.40
CA GLU A 383 10.62 14.90 -23.20
C GLU A 383 9.47 14.13 -23.85
N LEU A 384 9.64 13.69 -25.11
CA LEU A 384 8.66 12.85 -25.80
C LEU A 384 8.45 11.50 -25.08
N GLN A 385 9.51 10.91 -24.52
CA GLN A 385 9.40 9.72 -23.66
C GLN A 385 8.69 10.00 -22.33
N HIS A 386 8.66 11.23 -21.83
CA HIS A 386 7.86 11.61 -20.66
C HIS A 386 6.39 11.81 -21.05
N HIS A 387 6.11 12.57 -22.12
CA HIS A 387 4.76 12.75 -22.67
C HIS A 387 4.07 11.43 -23.04
N ARG A 388 4.82 10.47 -23.62
CA ARG A 388 4.27 9.14 -23.92
C ARG A 388 3.91 8.37 -22.65
N ARG A 389 4.69 8.48 -21.56
CA ARG A 389 4.39 7.82 -20.28
C ARG A 389 3.16 8.43 -19.60
N THR A 390 3.04 9.75 -19.57
CA THR A 390 1.85 10.41 -18.99
C THR A 390 0.59 10.17 -19.82
N SER A 391 0.70 10.13 -21.16
CA SER A 391 -0.41 9.73 -22.03
C SER A 391 -0.81 8.26 -21.83
N GLU A 392 0.14 7.33 -21.69
CA GLU A 392 -0.15 5.94 -21.32
C GLU A 392 -0.85 5.81 -19.96
N GLU A 393 -0.59 6.71 -19.01
CA GLU A 393 -1.21 6.72 -17.68
C GLU A 393 -2.65 7.27 -17.71
N GLU A 394 -2.89 8.36 -18.45
CA GLU A 394 -4.23 8.88 -18.71
C GLU A 394 -5.07 7.91 -19.57
N GLN A 395 -4.49 7.23 -20.56
CA GLN A 395 -5.18 6.19 -21.34
C GLN A 395 -5.66 5.04 -20.44
N LYS A 396 -4.81 4.57 -19.50
CA LYS A 396 -5.16 3.56 -18.48
C LYS A 396 -6.22 4.09 -17.49
N ARG A 397 -6.26 5.40 -17.23
CA ARG A 397 -7.28 6.05 -16.39
C ARG A 397 -8.63 6.15 -17.11
N LEU A 398 -8.65 6.65 -18.35
CA LEU A 398 -9.84 6.70 -19.20
C LEU A 398 -10.44 5.30 -19.39
N GLN A 399 -9.62 4.26 -19.57
CA GLN A 399 -10.08 2.88 -19.65
C GLN A 399 -10.79 2.41 -18.37
N ARG A 400 -10.35 2.85 -17.18
CA ARG A 400 -11.03 2.57 -15.90
C ARG A 400 -12.34 3.35 -15.78
N GLU A 401 -12.32 4.65 -16.06
CA GLU A 401 -13.52 5.51 -16.03
C GLU A 401 -14.60 5.01 -16.99
N LEU A 402 -14.22 4.63 -18.22
CA LEU A 402 -15.10 4.03 -19.22
C LEU A 402 -15.73 2.72 -18.71
N LYS A 403 -14.94 1.82 -18.11
CA LYS A 403 -15.44 0.56 -17.54
C LYS A 403 -16.39 0.79 -16.35
N CYS A 404 -16.14 1.79 -15.52
CA CYS A 404 -17.07 2.19 -14.46
C CYS A 404 -18.39 2.71 -15.05
N ALA A 405 -18.33 3.63 -16.02
CA ALA A 405 -19.52 4.15 -16.70
C ALA A 405 -20.34 3.06 -17.43
N GLN A 406 -19.68 2.05 -18.02
CA GLN A 406 -20.35 0.87 -18.59
C GLN A 406 -21.10 0.06 -17.51
N ASN A 407 -20.47 -0.20 -16.38
CA ASN A 407 -21.10 -0.91 -15.25
C ASN A 407 -22.25 -0.11 -14.63
N GLU A 408 -22.14 1.22 -14.56
CA GLU A 408 -23.22 2.12 -14.14
C GLU A 408 -24.39 2.06 -15.12
N VAL A 409 -24.16 2.23 -16.43
CA VAL A 409 -25.21 2.12 -17.45
C VAL A 409 -25.92 0.76 -17.37
N LEU A 410 -25.20 -0.35 -17.14
CA LEU A 410 -25.80 -1.68 -16.93
C LEU A 410 -26.66 -1.74 -15.66
N ARG A 411 -26.22 -1.17 -14.54
CA ARG A 411 -27.01 -1.09 -13.29
C ARG A 411 -28.24 -0.20 -13.41
N PHE A 412 -28.18 0.86 -14.20
CA PHE A 412 -29.30 1.77 -14.44
C PHE A 412 -30.23 1.32 -15.59
N GLN A 413 -29.96 0.21 -16.28
CA GLN A 413 -30.92 -0.40 -17.22
C GLN A 413 -32.10 -1.09 -16.53
N THR A 414 -31.95 -1.50 -15.27
CA THR A 414 -33.01 -2.16 -14.49
C THR A 414 -33.81 -1.19 -13.60
N SER A 415 -33.47 0.10 -13.58
CA SER A 415 -34.15 1.12 -12.75
C SER A 415 -35.03 2.05 -13.59
N HIS A 416 -36.12 2.53 -13.00
CA HIS A 416 -37.21 3.20 -13.74
C HIS A 416 -36.96 4.70 -14.03
N ASN A 417 -35.70 5.16 -14.05
CA ASN A 417 -35.34 6.57 -14.23
C ASN A 417 -34.67 6.83 -15.60
N ALA A 418 -35.51 7.08 -16.62
CA ALA A 418 -35.04 7.31 -17.98
C ALA A 418 -34.11 8.53 -18.13
N ALA A 419 -34.31 9.60 -17.34
CA ALA A 419 -33.49 10.81 -17.44
C ALA A 419 -32.04 10.56 -16.99
N GLN A 420 -31.84 9.83 -15.89
CA GLN A 420 -30.52 9.40 -15.45
C GLN A 420 -29.88 8.41 -16.42
N ASN A 421 -30.67 7.53 -17.04
CA ASN A 421 -30.19 6.56 -18.03
C ASN A 421 -29.62 7.27 -19.29
N GLU A 422 -30.28 8.31 -19.81
CA GLU A 422 -29.77 9.12 -20.93
C GLU A 422 -28.56 10.00 -20.54
N GLU A 423 -28.51 10.52 -19.31
CA GLU A 423 -27.32 11.24 -18.84
C GLU A 423 -26.10 10.32 -18.74
N LEU A 424 -26.28 9.09 -18.24
CA LEU A 424 -25.21 8.10 -18.18
C LEU A 424 -24.75 7.65 -19.58
N LYS A 425 -25.67 7.50 -20.55
CA LYS A 425 -25.32 7.24 -21.96
C LYS A 425 -24.51 8.37 -22.59
N THR A 426 -24.90 9.62 -22.39
CA THR A 426 -24.17 10.78 -22.95
C THR A 426 -22.80 10.96 -22.31
N ARG A 427 -22.68 10.75 -20.99
CA ARG A 427 -21.39 10.65 -20.27
C ARG A 427 -20.51 9.51 -20.82
N LEU A 428 -21.08 8.32 -21.04
CA LEU A 428 -20.36 7.17 -21.61
C LEU A 428 -19.84 7.46 -23.04
N CYS A 429 -20.65 8.08 -23.89
CA CYS A 429 -20.23 8.49 -25.24
C CYS A 429 -19.09 9.52 -25.21
N ALA A 430 -19.13 10.48 -24.28
CA ALA A 430 -18.07 11.47 -24.11
C ALA A 430 -16.76 10.87 -23.55
N LEU A 431 -16.85 9.84 -22.70
CA LEU A 431 -15.68 9.07 -22.24
C LEU A 431 -15.09 8.22 -23.37
N GLN A 432 -15.93 7.58 -24.20
CA GLN A 432 -15.47 6.83 -25.38
C GLN A 432 -14.70 7.73 -26.35
N GLN A 433 -15.25 8.90 -26.70
CA GLN A 433 -14.57 9.87 -27.58
C GLN A 433 -13.22 10.33 -27.03
N LYS A 434 -13.08 10.50 -25.71
CA LYS A 434 -11.79 10.82 -25.08
C LYS A 434 -10.80 9.67 -25.13
N TYR A 435 -11.27 8.44 -24.91
CA TYR A 435 -10.44 7.24 -25.02
C TYR A 435 -9.93 7.04 -26.45
N ASP A 436 -10.81 7.20 -27.45
CA ASP A 436 -10.46 7.08 -28.86
C ASP A 436 -9.46 8.17 -29.30
N ALA A 437 -9.66 9.42 -28.86
CA ALA A 437 -8.69 10.50 -29.12
C ALA A 437 -7.32 10.24 -28.45
N SER A 438 -7.30 9.77 -27.20
CA SER A 438 -6.07 9.39 -26.49
C SER A 438 -5.35 8.20 -27.16
N GLN A 439 -6.10 7.26 -27.74
CA GLN A 439 -5.56 6.16 -28.54
C GLN A 439 -4.81 6.68 -29.78
N ASP A 440 -5.37 7.66 -30.48
CA ASP A 440 -4.76 8.27 -31.66
C ASP A 440 -3.57 9.17 -31.31
N GLU A 441 -3.65 9.97 -30.25
CA GLU A 441 -2.50 10.73 -29.73
C GLU A 441 -1.31 9.81 -29.41
N GLN A 442 -1.56 8.67 -28.74
CA GLN A 442 -0.53 7.69 -28.43
C GLN A 442 0.07 7.03 -29.69
N ASN A 443 -0.71 6.87 -30.76
CA ASN A 443 -0.21 6.40 -32.06
C ASN A 443 0.72 7.44 -32.72
N GLU A 444 0.41 8.74 -32.65
CA GLU A 444 1.29 9.80 -33.19
C GLU A 444 2.56 10.00 -32.35
N LEU A 445 2.46 9.96 -31.02
CA LEU A 445 3.63 10.00 -30.12
C LEU A 445 4.61 8.86 -30.41
N LEU A 446 4.11 7.65 -30.71
CA LEU A 446 4.94 6.51 -31.10
C LEU A 446 5.64 6.72 -32.45
N LYS A 447 4.96 7.31 -33.45
CA LYS A 447 5.56 7.64 -34.76
C LYS A 447 6.67 8.69 -34.62
N ALA A 448 6.41 9.77 -33.88
CA ALA A 448 7.40 10.81 -33.59
C ALA A 448 8.62 10.24 -32.85
N GLN A 449 8.40 9.32 -31.90
CA GLN A 449 9.48 8.66 -31.17
C GLN A 449 10.33 7.78 -32.11
N LEU A 450 9.72 7.04 -33.03
CA LEU A 450 10.47 6.29 -34.04
C LEU A 450 11.28 7.23 -34.94
N GLN A 451 10.68 8.34 -35.41
CA GLN A 451 11.35 9.31 -36.28
C GLN A 451 12.61 9.88 -35.62
N LEU A 452 12.50 10.50 -34.44
CA LEU A 452 13.65 11.04 -33.69
C LEU A 452 14.72 9.97 -33.46
N GLN A 453 14.31 8.73 -33.12
CA GLN A 453 15.24 7.63 -32.92
C GLN A 453 15.87 7.13 -34.24
N THR A 454 15.32 7.43 -35.43
CA THR A 454 15.99 7.19 -36.72
C THR A 454 16.95 8.30 -37.10
N GLU A 455 16.60 9.57 -36.87
CA GLU A 455 17.46 10.72 -37.13
C GLU A 455 18.72 10.67 -36.25
N LEU A 456 18.56 10.39 -34.94
CA LEU A 456 19.66 10.23 -33.99
C LEU A 456 20.58 9.04 -34.36
N ARG A 457 20.05 7.97 -34.98
CA ARG A 457 20.87 6.89 -35.56
C ARG A 457 21.65 7.34 -36.80
N GLN A 458 21.04 8.12 -37.69
CA GLN A 458 21.71 8.65 -38.88
C GLN A 458 22.87 9.58 -38.48
N LEU A 459 22.66 10.49 -37.52
CA LEU A 459 23.72 11.35 -36.99
C LEU A 459 24.84 10.54 -36.33
N LYS A 460 24.52 9.47 -35.59
CA LYS A 460 25.54 8.58 -35.01
C LYS A 460 26.37 7.87 -36.09
N VAL A 461 25.76 7.43 -37.19
CA VAL A 461 26.48 6.82 -38.33
C VAL A 461 27.37 7.84 -39.04
N MET A 462 26.91 9.09 -39.21
CA MET A 462 27.72 10.19 -39.76
C MET A 462 28.91 10.57 -38.85
N LYS A 463 28.84 10.29 -37.53
CA LYS A 463 29.97 10.47 -36.61
C LYS A 463 31.02 9.35 -36.73
N SER A 464 30.61 8.09 -36.91
CA SER A 464 31.52 6.93 -36.97
C SER A 464 32.46 6.89 -38.19
N THR A 465 32.34 7.81 -39.17
CA THR A 465 33.35 7.96 -40.23
C THR A 465 34.66 8.61 -39.76
N ALA A 466 34.70 9.19 -38.56
CA ALA A 466 35.91 9.71 -37.93
C ALA A 466 36.57 8.68 -36.99
N VAL A 467 37.48 7.87 -37.55
CA VAL A 467 38.52 7.03 -36.90
C VAL A 467 38.23 6.60 -35.44
N GLU A 468 37.42 5.56 -35.26
CA GLU A 468 37.11 5.00 -33.92
C GLU A 468 38.35 4.45 -33.18
N SER A 469 38.57 4.98 -31.98
CA SER A 469 39.65 4.60 -31.06
C SER A 469 39.43 3.20 -30.43
N PRO A 470 40.48 2.54 -29.90
CA PRO A 470 40.33 1.23 -29.27
C PRO A 470 39.47 1.25 -27.99
N SER A 471 39.44 2.37 -27.25
CA SER A 471 38.62 2.53 -26.04
C SER A 471 37.13 2.65 -26.36
N GLU A 472 36.75 3.31 -27.46
CA GLU A 472 35.36 3.36 -27.93
C GLU A 472 34.82 1.98 -28.30
N LYS A 473 35.67 1.11 -28.86
CA LYS A 473 35.33 -0.28 -29.18
C LYS A 473 35.12 -1.13 -27.93
N GLU A 474 35.91 -0.90 -26.87
CA GLU A 474 35.67 -1.55 -25.58
C GLU A 474 34.36 -1.03 -24.92
N LEU A 475 34.10 0.27 -24.95
CA LEU A 475 32.86 0.86 -24.46
C LEU A 475 31.62 0.35 -25.22
N MET A 476 31.69 0.21 -26.54
CA MET A 476 30.63 -0.39 -27.35
C MET A 476 30.41 -1.88 -27.00
N CYS A 477 31.47 -2.64 -26.73
CA CYS A 477 31.36 -4.03 -26.26
C CYS A 477 30.71 -4.11 -24.86
N ARG A 478 31.11 -3.25 -23.92
CA ARG A 478 30.49 -3.12 -22.59
C ARG A 478 29.01 -2.73 -22.68
N LEU A 479 28.67 -1.79 -23.56
CA LEU A 479 27.29 -1.35 -23.83
C LEU A 479 26.43 -2.50 -24.39
N GLN A 480 26.95 -3.24 -25.37
CA GLN A 480 26.26 -4.39 -25.97
C GLN A 480 26.04 -5.51 -24.94
N LYS A 481 27.00 -5.74 -24.05
CA LYS A 481 26.85 -6.68 -22.92
C LYS A 481 25.75 -6.22 -21.95
N LEU A 482 25.70 -4.93 -21.59
CA LEU A 482 24.62 -4.37 -20.78
C LEU A 482 23.25 -4.50 -21.45
N GLN A 483 23.15 -4.26 -22.76
CA GLN A 483 21.90 -4.43 -23.51
C GLN A 483 21.41 -5.88 -23.51
N LEU A 484 22.30 -6.86 -23.66
CA LEU A 484 21.96 -8.29 -23.55
C LEU A 484 21.52 -8.66 -22.13
N GLN A 485 22.17 -8.14 -21.09
CA GLN A 485 21.76 -8.34 -19.70
C GLN A 485 20.37 -7.72 -19.43
N TYR A 486 20.13 -6.51 -19.93
CA TYR A 486 18.82 -5.84 -19.82
C TYR A 486 17.71 -6.62 -20.55
N GLN A 487 17.97 -7.13 -21.75
CA GLN A 487 17.03 -8.00 -22.48
C GLN A 487 16.72 -9.29 -21.72
N HIS A 488 17.74 -9.92 -21.13
CA HIS A 488 17.56 -11.11 -20.29
C HIS A 488 16.70 -10.82 -19.06
N ILE A 489 17.02 -9.77 -18.31
CA ILE A 489 16.26 -9.34 -17.11
C ILE A 489 14.81 -8.99 -17.47
N THR A 490 14.59 -8.33 -18.61
CA THR A 490 13.24 -7.99 -19.10
C THR A 490 12.44 -9.26 -19.41
N CYS A 491 13.06 -10.23 -20.10
CA CYS A 491 12.43 -11.53 -20.41
C CYS A 491 12.08 -12.34 -19.15
N GLU A 492 12.96 -12.40 -18.14
CA GLU A 492 12.65 -13.03 -16.85
C GLU A 492 11.51 -12.30 -16.12
N LYS A 493 11.52 -10.96 -16.11
CA LYS A 493 10.45 -10.15 -15.52
C LYS A 493 9.11 -10.37 -16.22
N ASP A 494 9.09 -10.56 -17.54
CA ASP A 494 7.85 -10.86 -18.28
C ASP A 494 7.34 -12.29 -17.98
N LYS A 495 8.21 -13.30 -17.84
CA LYS A 495 7.83 -14.64 -17.35
C LYS A 495 7.24 -14.59 -15.95
N LEU A 496 7.84 -13.81 -15.04
CA LEU A 496 7.36 -13.64 -13.67
C LEU A 496 5.97 -12.96 -13.64
N LEU A 497 5.71 -11.99 -14.54
CA LEU A 497 4.39 -11.40 -14.71
C LEU A 497 3.35 -12.41 -15.21
N ASP A 498 3.70 -13.34 -16.09
CA ASP A 498 2.80 -14.41 -16.53
C ASP A 498 2.51 -15.44 -15.44
N VAL A 499 3.52 -15.82 -14.63
CA VAL A 499 3.31 -16.65 -13.43
C VAL A 499 2.42 -15.93 -12.41
N GLN A 500 2.62 -14.61 -12.21
CA GLN A 500 1.75 -13.81 -11.34
C GLN A 500 0.31 -13.75 -11.87
N ARG A 501 0.12 -13.57 -13.18
CA ARG A 501 -1.21 -13.60 -13.83
C ARG A 501 -1.89 -14.95 -13.65
N GLN A 502 -1.15 -16.05 -13.76
CA GLN A 502 -1.66 -17.40 -13.54
C GLN A 502 -2.11 -17.60 -12.08
N LEU A 503 -1.26 -17.27 -11.10
CA LEU A 503 -1.60 -17.35 -9.67
C LEU A 503 -2.81 -16.46 -9.32
N CYS A 504 -2.91 -15.26 -9.89
CA CYS A 504 -4.10 -14.41 -9.77
C CYS A 504 -5.32 -14.93 -10.55
N GLY A 505 -5.17 -15.91 -11.45
CA GLY A 505 -6.26 -16.67 -12.05
C GLY A 505 -6.73 -17.78 -11.10
N ASP A 506 -5.78 -18.61 -10.65
CA ASP A 506 -6.01 -19.75 -9.76
C ASP A 506 -6.64 -19.32 -8.43
N LEU A 507 -6.16 -18.22 -7.83
CA LEU A 507 -6.76 -17.62 -6.62
C LEU A 507 -8.23 -17.22 -6.83
N ARG A 508 -8.57 -16.59 -7.96
CA ARG A 508 -9.97 -16.21 -8.26
C ARG A 508 -10.85 -17.42 -8.59
N TYR A 509 -10.28 -18.49 -9.14
CA TYR A 509 -10.98 -19.76 -9.31
C TYR A 509 -11.30 -20.39 -7.96
N HIS A 510 -10.33 -20.44 -7.04
CA HIS A 510 -10.55 -20.94 -5.68
C HIS A 510 -11.50 -20.06 -4.87
N GLU A 511 -11.44 -18.74 -5.01
CA GLU A 511 -12.39 -17.79 -4.41
C GLU A 511 -13.83 -18.02 -4.90
N ALA A 512 -14.01 -18.20 -6.21
CA ALA A 512 -15.32 -18.52 -6.80
C ALA A 512 -15.84 -19.91 -6.38
N GLU A 513 -14.96 -20.91 -6.27
CA GLU A 513 -15.33 -22.25 -5.79
C GLU A 513 -15.67 -22.25 -4.30
N VAL A 514 -14.95 -21.48 -3.47
CA VAL A 514 -15.30 -21.25 -2.06
C VAL A 514 -16.65 -20.54 -1.95
N GLN A 515 -16.95 -19.55 -2.80
CA GLN A 515 -18.26 -18.93 -2.81
C GLN A 515 -19.35 -19.91 -3.24
N ARG A 516 -19.13 -20.70 -4.31
CA ARG A 516 -20.06 -21.76 -4.73
C ARG A 516 -20.33 -22.78 -3.61
N LEU A 517 -19.32 -23.12 -2.80
CA LEU A 517 -19.49 -24.00 -1.64
C LEU A 517 -20.27 -23.33 -0.51
N LYS A 518 -20.06 -22.03 -0.24
CA LYS A 518 -20.91 -21.25 0.69
C LYS A 518 -22.37 -21.20 0.21
N ASP A 519 -22.60 -20.93 -1.08
CA ASP A 519 -23.94 -20.87 -1.66
C ASP A 519 -24.66 -22.23 -1.55
N VAL A 520 -23.93 -23.34 -1.73
CA VAL A 520 -24.45 -24.70 -1.47
C VAL A 520 -24.79 -24.92 0.00
N VAL A 521 -23.92 -24.52 0.95
CA VAL A 521 -24.21 -24.61 2.39
C VAL A 521 -25.43 -23.77 2.78
N ALA A 522 -25.53 -22.54 2.26
CA ALA A 522 -26.69 -21.67 2.45
C ALA A 522 -27.97 -22.31 1.89
N SER A 523 -27.91 -22.96 0.72
CA SER A 523 -29.07 -23.67 0.16
C SER A 523 -29.52 -24.86 1.02
N PHE A 524 -28.60 -25.53 1.73
CA PHE A 524 -28.97 -26.55 2.71
C PHE A 524 -29.62 -25.94 3.96
N GLN A 525 -29.12 -24.80 4.46
CA GLN A 525 -29.73 -24.08 5.59
C GLN A 525 -31.14 -23.58 5.21
N GLU A 526 -31.31 -22.90 4.07
CA GLU A 526 -32.61 -22.44 3.57
C GLU A 526 -33.58 -23.62 3.28
N SER A 527 -33.06 -24.80 2.93
CA SER A 527 -33.88 -26.01 2.81
C SER A 527 -34.35 -26.58 4.16
N SER A 528 -33.65 -26.28 5.26
CA SER A 528 -34.06 -26.64 6.62
C SER A 528 -34.98 -25.62 7.28
N GLU A 529 -34.93 -24.35 6.84
CA GLU A 529 -35.77 -23.27 7.38
C GLU A 529 -37.13 -23.12 6.65
N LYS A 530 -37.36 -23.84 5.54
CA LYS A 530 -38.67 -23.84 4.88
C LYS A 530 -39.70 -24.63 5.70
N PRO A 531 -40.76 -23.99 6.24
CA PRO A 531 -41.83 -24.72 6.89
C PRO A 531 -42.59 -25.57 5.87
N SER A 532 -42.70 -26.87 6.15
CA SER A 532 -43.58 -27.77 5.40
C SER A 532 -45.05 -27.39 5.63
N PRO A 533 -45.90 -27.38 4.58
CA PRO A 533 -47.32 -27.13 4.77
C PRO A 533 -47.97 -28.36 5.43
N ALA A 534 -48.21 -28.27 6.74
CA ALA A 534 -48.98 -29.16 7.61
C ALA A 534 -48.61 -30.67 7.59
N PRO A 535 -48.31 -31.29 8.75
CA PRO A 535 -48.20 -32.74 8.82
C PRO A 535 -49.59 -33.38 8.64
N GLU A 536 -49.80 -34.09 7.54
CA GLU A 536 -50.83 -35.14 7.49
C GLU A 536 -50.49 -36.24 8.53
N PRO A 537 -51.50 -36.93 9.10
CA PRO A 537 -51.28 -37.94 10.14
C PRO A 537 -50.35 -39.06 9.65
N PRO A 538 -49.54 -39.65 10.55
CA PRO A 538 -48.48 -40.58 10.16
C PRO A 538 -49.05 -41.87 9.54
N ILE A 539 -49.03 -41.94 8.21
CA ILE A 539 -49.31 -43.17 7.47
C ILE A 539 -48.16 -44.14 7.74
N PHE A 540 -48.36 -45.04 8.72
CA PHE A 540 -47.44 -46.13 9.03
C PHE A 540 -47.23 -47.01 7.79
N SER A 541 -46.14 -46.76 7.07
CA SER A 541 -45.80 -47.57 5.91
C SER A 541 -45.52 -49.01 6.35
N LEU A 542 -46.14 -49.98 5.66
CA LEU A 542 -45.98 -51.41 5.96
C LEU A 542 -44.52 -51.89 6.12
N PRO A 543 -43.51 -51.43 5.34
CA PRO A 543 -42.12 -51.84 5.59
C PRO A 543 -41.58 -51.42 6.96
N LEU A 544 -42.06 -50.32 7.57
CA LEU A 544 -41.60 -49.90 8.90
C LEU A 544 -42.15 -50.80 10.00
N VAL A 545 -43.45 -51.14 9.93
CA VAL A 545 -44.09 -52.12 10.84
C VAL A 545 -43.45 -53.50 10.66
N GLY A 546 -43.17 -53.91 9.43
CA GLY A 546 -42.43 -55.13 9.14
C GLY A 546 -41.03 -55.14 9.77
N LEU A 547 -40.31 -54.02 9.74
CA LEU A 547 -39.01 -53.87 10.40
C LEU A 547 -39.09 -54.03 11.92
N VAL A 548 -40.09 -53.41 12.56
CA VAL A 548 -40.32 -53.52 14.02
C VAL A 548 -40.70 -54.95 14.43
N VAL A 549 -41.55 -55.63 13.65
CA VAL A 549 -41.89 -57.04 13.91
C VAL A 549 -40.69 -57.96 13.70
N ILE A 550 -39.84 -57.70 12.70
CA ILE A 550 -38.61 -58.47 12.46
C ILE A 550 -37.60 -58.27 13.60
N SER A 551 -37.39 -57.04 14.08
CA SER A 551 -36.49 -56.79 15.21
C SER A 551 -37.02 -57.37 16.52
N ALA A 552 -38.33 -57.31 16.77
CA ALA A 552 -38.97 -57.97 17.91
C ALA A 552 -38.81 -59.50 17.87
N LEU A 553 -39.08 -60.14 16.71
CA LEU A 553 -38.89 -61.59 16.55
C LEU A 553 -37.43 -62.01 16.69
N LEU A 554 -36.48 -61.21 16.18
CA LEU A 554 -35.05 -61.44 16.40
C LEU A 554 -34.67 -61.31 17.88
N TRP A 555 -35.27 -60.37 18.62
CA TRP A 555 -35.03 -60.19 20.06
C TRP A 555 -35.58 -61.36 20.87
N CYS A 556 -36.81 -61.83 20.57
CA CYS A 556 -37.38 -63.03 21.18
C CYS A 556 -36.53 -64.27 20.88
N TRP A 557 -36.11 -64.46 19.62
CA TRP A 557 -35.28 -65.60 19.24
C TRP A 557 -33.88 -65.55 19.87
N TRP A 558 -33.31 -64.37 20.05
CA TRP A 558 -32.03 -64.19 20.76
C TRP A 558 -32.17 -64.47 22.26
N ALA A 559 -33.26 -64.02 22.89
CA ALA A 559 -33.56 -64.33 24.29
C ALA A 559 -33.73 -65.85 24.50
N GLU A 560 -34.54 -66.51 23.67
CA GLU A 560 -34.83 -67.95 23.76
C GLU A 560 -33.65 -68.86 23.32
N THR A 561 -32.61 -68.29 22.69
CA THR A 561 -31.31 -68.98 22.46
C THR A 561 -30.21 -68.56 23.43
N SER A 562 -30.52 -67.71 24.42
CA SER A 562 -29.62 -67.29 25.50
C SER A 562 -29.89 -67.97 26.86
N SER A 563 -30.89 -68.87 26.92
CA SER A 563 -31.24 -69.71 28.07
C SER A 563 -30.98 -71.20 27.83
#